data_AF-A0A1M5ANE1-F1
#
_entry.id   AF-A0A1M5ANE1-F1
#
_cell.length_a   1.000
_cell.length_b   1.000
_cell.length_c   1.000
_cell.angle_alpha   90.00
_cell.angle_beta   90.00
_cell.angle_gamma   90.00
#
_symmetry.space_group_name_H-M   'P 1'
#
loop_
_entity.id
_entity.type
_entity.pdbx_description
1 polymer ?
#
loop_
_entity_poly.entity_id
_entity_poly.type
_entity_poly.pdbx_seq_one_letter_code
_entity_poly.pdbx_strand_id
1 'polypeptide(L)'
;MLKKVISSLIIGAAIIGTAPMVTDGALGISVTEASVNINVDRSSAWYDQENQVFGAAVSINGGEYQSRMYKKERNSGGTDIYMRFSADEEWVFIGVYTGGAAGYHFADSDEKMIFIKVANVAAQSAGYDKMF
;
A
#
# COMPACT_ATOMS: atom_id res chain seq x y z
N MET A 1 30.01 6.76 -30.68
CA MET A 1 28.78 7.19 -31.40
C MET A 1 27.75 6.09 -31.27
N LEU A 2 26.66 6.33 -30.54
CA LEU A 2 25.58 5.36 -30.33
C LEU A 2 24.29 5.99 -30.85
N LYS A 3 23.63 5.31 -31.79
CA LYS A 3 22.48 5.80 -32.55
C LYS A 3 21.21 5.74 -31.70
N LYS A 4 20.42 6.82 -31.69
CA LYS A 4 19.04 6.86 -31.19
C LYS A 4 18.14 6.05 -32.13
N VAL A 5 17.26 5.22 -31.58
CA VAL A 5 16.11 4.65 -32.29
C VAL A 5 14.86 5.11 -31.55
N ILE A 6 14.12 6.03 -32.19
CA ILE A 6 12.77 6.40 -31.83
C ILE A 6 11.87 5.59 -32.78
N SER A 7 11.00 4.76 -32.24
CA SER A 7 9.95 4.10 -33.02
C SER A 7 8.61 4.35 -32.35
N SER A 8 7.89 5.33 -32.89
CA SER A 8 6.47 5.56 -32.67
C SER A 8 5.68 4.51 -33.45
N LEU A 9 4.78 3.77 -32.79
CA LEU A 9 3.70 3.08 -33.50
C LEU A 9 2.38 3.35 -32.77
N ILE A 10 1.61 4.25 -33.36
CA ILE A 10 0.20 4.47 -33.07
C ILE A 10 -0.57 3.49 -33.95
N ILE A 11 -1.34 2.58 -33.36
CA ILE A 11 -2.45 1.90 -34.04
C ILE A 11 -3.66 2.00 -33.11
N GLY A 12 -4.67 2.72 -33.60
CA GLY A 12 -5.97 2.86 -32.94
C GLY A 12 -6.97 1.81 -33.40
N ALA A 13 -7.96 1.63 -32.52
CA ALA A 13 -9.33 1.16 -32.71
C ALA A 13 -9.58 -0.31 -33.14
N ALA A 14 -10.26 -1.08 -32.29
CA ALA A 14 -11.72 -1.25 -32.34
C ALA A 14 -12.20 -2.14 -31.18
N ILE A 15 -13.27 -1.70 -30.51
CA ILE A 15 -13.98 -2.46 -29.48
C ILE A 15 -14.81 -3.54 -30.17
N ILE A 16 -14.60 -4.81 -29.82
CA ILE A 16 -15.57 -5.88 -30.09
C ILE A 16 -15.90 -6.50 -28.73
N GLY A 17 -17.06 -6.13 -28.21
CA GLY A 17 -17.64 -6.76 -27.03
C GLY A 17 -18.12 -8.15 -27.38
N THR A 18 -17.58 -9.15 -26.71
CA THR A 18 -18.20 -10.47 -26.58
C THR A 18 -18.70 -10.59 -25.15
N ALA A 19 -20.01 -10.46 -24.95
CA ALA A 19 -20.64 -10.80 -23.69
C ALA A 19 -20.58 -12.34 -23.51
N PRO A 20 -20.03 -12.87 -22.41
CA PRO A 20 -20.28 -14.25 -22.06
C PRO A 20 -21.71 -14.40 -21.49
N MET A 21 -22.36 -15.45 -21.99
CA MET A 21 -23.71 -15.90 -21.69
C MET A 21 -24.04 -15.96 -20.20
N VAL A 22 -25.25 -15.52 -19.86
CA VAL A 22 -25.90 -15.78 -18.57
C VAL A 22 -26.24 -17.26 -18.51
N THR A 23 -25.65 -17.97 -17.55
CA THR A 23 -26.14 -19.29 -17.13
C THR A 23 -26.69 -19.11 -15.72
N ASP A 24 -28.00 -19.24 -15.58
CA ASP A 24 -28.73 -19.11 -14.33
C ASP A 24 -28.24 -20.18 -13.35
N GLY A 25 -27.71 -19.74 -12.21
CA GLY A 25 -26.97 -20.59 -11.29
C GLY A 25 -26.56 -19.82 -10.04
N ALA A 26 -27.53 -19.71 -9.13
CA ALA A 26 -27.45 -19.07 -7.82
C ALA A 26 -27.42 -17.54 -7.84
N LEU A 27 -28.27 -16.95 -6.98
CA LEU A 27 -28.18 -15.58 -6.49
C LEU A 27 -26.86 -15.38 -5.73
N GLY A 28 -25.74 -15.43 -6.44
CA GLY A 28 -24.48 -14.89 -5.98
C GLY A 28 -24.53 -13.41 -6.26
N ILE A 29 -24.98 -12.63 -5.27
CA ILE A 29 -24.63 -11.22 -5.21
C ILE A 29 -23.11 -11.19 -5.36
N SER A 30 -22.61 -10.80 -6.52
CA SER A 30 -21.22 -10.44 -6.66
C SER A 30 -21.09 -9.14 -5.89
N VAL A 31 -20.86 -9.28 -4.58
CA VAL A 31 -20.35 -8.19 -3.77
C VAL A 31 -18.94 -7.99 -4.32
N THR A 32 -18.82 -7.17 -5.35
CA THR A 32 -17.54 -6.56 -5.68
C THR A 32 -17.16 -5.81 -4.41
N GLU A 33 -16.28 -6.40 -3.59
CA GLU A 33 -15.70 -5.68 -2.46
C GLU A 33 -15.21 -4.35 -3.03
N ALA A 34 -15.80 -3.25 -2.56
CA ALA A 34 -15.39 -1.93 -3.02
C ALA A 34 -13.91 -1.78 -2.69
N SER A 35 -13.05 -1.80 -3.70
CA SER A 35 -11.60 -1.72 -3.50
C SER A 35 -11.27 -0.39 -2.82
N VAL A 36 -10.69 -0.43 -1.62
CA VAL A 36 -10.28 0.77 -0.88
C VAL A 36 -9.27 1.56 -1.73
N ASN A 37 -9.65 2.76 -2.15
CA ASN A 37 -8.77 3.65 -2.89
C ASN A 37 -7.89 4.40 -1.88
N ILE A 38 -6.58 4.16 -1.93
CA ILE A 38 -5.62 4.76 -1.02
C ILE A 38 -4.63 5.56 -1.86
N ASN A 39 -4.61 6.87 -1.67
CA ASN A 39 -3.68 7.80 -2.28
C ASN A 39 -2.69 8.31 -1.23
N VAL A 40 -1.40 8.22 -1.51
CA VAL A 40 -0.32 8.65 -0.62
C VAL A 40 0.36 9.85 -1.27
N ASP A 41 0.41 10.97 -0.55
CA ASP A 41 1.13 12.15 -1.02
C ASP A 41 2.63 11.92 -0.88
N ARG A 42 3.27 11.64 -2.02
CA ARG A 42 4.72 11.38 -2.10
C ARG A 42 5.58 12.57 -1.64
N SER A 43 5.09 13.80 -1.78
CA SER A 43 5.84 15.00 -1.38
C SER A 43 5.92 15.17 0.14
N SER A 44 4.96 14.57 0.86
CA SER A 44 4.90 14.55 2.32
C SER A 44 5.63 13.36 2.95
N ALA A 45 6.16 12.44 2.14
CA ALA A 45 6.67 11.17 2.62
C ALA A 45 8.09 11.28 3.17
N TRP A 46 8.32 10.68 4.33
CA TRP A 46 9.61 10.71 5.01
C TRP A 46 9.89 9.38 5.70
N TYR A 47 11.18 9.10 5.88
CA TYR A 47 11.65 7.92 6.61
C TYR A 47 12.81 8.30 7.53
N ASP A 48 12.59 8.15 8.83
CA ASP A 48 13.63 8.15 9.85
C ASP A 48 14.15 6.72 10.02
N GLN A 49 15.28 6.44 9.36
CA GLN A 49 15.91 5.14 9.39
C GLN A 49 16.54 4.81 10.75
N GLU A 50 16.98 5.79 11.52
CA GLU A 50 17.61 5.55 12.83
C GLU A 50 16.57 5.02 13.82
N ASN A 51 15.40 5.68 13.86
CA ASN A 51 14.32 5.32 14.78
C ASN A 51 13.33 4.30 14.20
N GLN A 52 13.51 3.91 12.92
CA GLN A 52 12.59 3.04 12.18
C GLN A 52 11.15 3.58 12.19
N VAL A 53 11.01 4.90 12.08
CA VAL A 53 9.73 5.61 12.00
C VAL A 53 9.57 6.20 10.62
N PHE A 54 8.38 6.11 10.05
CA PHE A 54 8.08 6.67 8.74
C PHE A 54 6.65 7.16 8.67
N GLY A 55 6.37 8.02 7.69
CA GLY A 55 5.04 8.54 7.51
C GLY A 55 4.83 9.26 6.19
N ALA A 56 3.56 9.52 5.91
CA ALA A 56 3.10 10.35 4.81
C ALA A 56 1.65 10.78 5.06
N ALA A 57 1.19 11.81 4.36
CA ALA A 57 -0.21 12.14 4.26
C ALA A 57 -0.93 11.15 3.32
N VAL A 58 -2.11 10.69 3.74
CA VAL A 58 -2.91 9.70 3.03
C VAL A 58 -4.35 10.17 2.88
N SER A 59 -4.90 10.06 1.67
CA SER A 59 -6.33 10.21 1.38
C SER A 59 -6.93 8.83 1.10
N ILE A 60 -8.01 8.50 1.80
CA ILE A 60 -8.74 7.23 1.65
C ILE A 60 -10.07 7.54 0.97
N ASN A 61 -10.38 6.81 -0.11
CA ASN A 61 -11.60 6.94 -0.91
C ASN A 61 -11.88 8.38 -1.37
N GLY A 62 -10.82 9.16 -1.66
CA GLY A 62 -10.94 10.55 -2.10
C GLY A 62 -11.29 11.54 -0.98
N GLY A 63 -11.24 11.12 0.28
CA GLY A 63 -11.41 12.01 1.44
C GLY A 63 -10.23 12.95 1.66
N GLU A 64 -10.28 13.70 2.75
CA GLU A 64 -9.19 14.60 3.14
C GLU A 64 -7.90 13.84 3.44
N TYR A 65 -6.77 14.51 3.24
CA TYR A 65 -5.46 13.98 3.59
C TYR A 65 -5.27 14.00 5.10
N GLN A 66 -4.96 12.83 5.66
CA GLN A 66 -4.62 12.64 7.06
C GLN A 66 -3.18 12.17 7.18
N SER A 67 -2.43 12.72 8.14
CA SER A 67 -1.09 12.23 8.45
C SER A 67 -1.17 10.81 9.01
N ARG A 68 -0.38 9.90 8.45
CA ARG A 68 -0.18 8.54 8.97
C ARG A 68 1.28 8.35 9.30
N MET A 69 1.53 7.94 10.54
CA MET A 69 2.88 7.65 11.04
C MET A 69 2.93 6.23 11.57
N TYR A 70 4.03 5.55 11.27
CA TYR A 70 4.25 4.16 11.60
C TYR A 70 5.64 3.99 12.19
N LYS A 71 5.76 2.98 13.06
CA LYS A 71 7.02 2.59 13.67
C LYS A 71 7.19 1.08 13.56
N LYS A 72 8.43 0.65 13.31
CA LYS A 72 8.86 -0.74 13.47
C LYS A 72 9.69 -0.88 14.73
N GLU A 73 9.36 -1.86 15.57
CA GLU A 73 10.16 -2.27 16.72
C GLU A 73 10.56 -3.74 16.58
N ARG A 74 11.74 -4.10 17.07
CA ARG A 74 12.18 -5.49 17.13
C ARG A 74 12.10 -5.96 18.58
N ASN A 75 11.33 -7.02 18.84
CA ASN A 75 11.32 -7.63 20.17
C ASN A 75 12.58 -8.49 20.39
N SER A 76 12.84 -8.89 21.64
CA SER A 76 13.97 -9.74 22.01
C SER A 76 13.95 -11.13 21.34
N GLY A 77 12.79 -11.57 20.85
CA GLY A 77 12.60 -12.81 20.10
C GLY A 77 12.88 -12.69 18.60
N GLY A 78 13.27 -11.51 18.10
CA GLY A 78 13.54 -11.29 16.68
C GLY A 78 12.28 -11.08 15.82
N THR A 79 11.10 -10.90 16.40
CA THR A 79 9.88 -10.50 15.68
C THR A 79 9.87 -9.00 15.43
N ASP A 80 9.56 -8.58 14.20
CA ASP A 80 9.28 -7.17 13.93
C ASP A 80 7.82 -6.87 14.29
N ILE A 81 7.60 -5.84 15.10
CA ILE A 81 6.31 -5.32 15.55
C ILE A 81 6.07 -4.01 14.82
N TYR A 82 4.89 -3.85 14.23
CA TYR A 82 4.48 -2.63 13.57
C TYR A 82 3.40 -1.93 14.37
N MET A 83 3.57 -0.62 14.50
CA MET A 83 2.67 0.25 15.24
C MET A 83 2.30 1.47 14.43
N ARG A 84 1.13 2.03 14.69
CA ARG A 84 0.62 3.28 14.12
C ARG A 84 0.50 4.32 15.23
N PHE A 85 0.91 5.55 14.95
CA PHE A 85 0.66 6.67 15.87
C PHE A 85 -0.82 7.06 15.84
N SER A 86 -1.46 7.09 17.01
CA SER A 86 -2.88 7.38 17.15
C SER A 86 -3.15 8.88 17.31
N ALA A 87 -4.44 9.26 17.27
CA ALA A 87 -4.86 10.63 17.58
C ALA A 87 -4.64 11.00 19.05
N ASP A 88 -4.57 10.00 19.93
CA ASP A 88 -4.31 10.17 21.37
C ASP A 88 -2.80 10.23 21.68
N GLU A 89 -1.96 10.44 20.65
CA GLU A 89 -0.50 10.54 20.75
C GLU A 89 0.19 9.26 21.26
N GLU A 90 -0.42 8.10 21.03
CA GLU A 90 0.11 6.79 21.44
C GLU A 90 0.49 5.90 20.25
N TRP A 91 1.48 5.02 20.46
CA TRP A 91 1.79 3.97 19.49
C TRP A 91 0.89 2.77 19.71
N VAL A 92 0.02 2.49 18.74
CA VAL A 92 -0.94 1.39 18.79
C VAL A 92 -0.47 0.26 17.88
N PHE A 93 -0.48 -0.96 18.40
CA PHE A 93 -0.16 -2.17 17.66
C PHE A 93 -1.08 -2.35 16.43
N ILE A 94 -0.49 -2.61 15.27
CA ILE A 94 -1.26 -2.93 14.05
C ILE A 94 -0.90 -4.30 13.45
N GLY A 95 0.28 -4.83 13.76
CA GLY A 95 0.67 -6.14 13.27
C GLY A 95 2.10 -6.55 13.60
N VAL A 96 2.45 -7.75 13.17
CA VAL A 96 3.81 -8.31 13.29
C VAL A 96 4.29 -8.89 11.96
N TYR A 97 5.60 -8.99 11.81
CA TYR A 97 6.25 -9.88 10.85
C TYR A 97 7.02 -10.98 11.57
N THR A 98 6.61 -12.23 11.32
CA THR A 98 7.15 -13.45 11.93
C THR A 98 8.12 -14.23 11.02
N GLY A 99 8.44 -13.71 9.83
CA GLY A 99 9.34 -14.37 8.86
C GLY A 99 8.59 -15.20 7.80
N GLY A 100 9.10 -15.19 6.56
CA GLY A 100 8.53 -15.91 5.42
C GLY A 100 7.41 -15.17 4.67
N ALA A 101 6.95 -15.72 3.53
CA ALA A 101 5.95 -15.09 2.66
C ALA A 101 4.54 -14.98 3.29
N ALA A 102 4.26 -15.78 4.33
CA ALA A 102 3.02 -15.73 5.12
C ALA A 102 3.18 -14.95 6.45
N GLY A 103 4.36 -14.36 6.72
CA GLY A 103 4.71 -13.89 8.06
C GLY A 103 4.08 -12.58 8.51
N TYR A 104 3.31 -11.89 7.66
CA TYR A 104 2.66 -10.62 8.04
C TYR A 104 1.27 -10.87 8.63
N HIS A 105 1.13 -10.61 9.92
CA HIS A 105 -0.13 -10.70 10.64
C HIS A 105 -0.56 -9.29 11.07
N PHE A 106 -1.56 -8.74 10.38
CA PHE A 106 -2.18 -7.47 10.73
C PHE A 106 -3.55 -7.72 11.34
N ALA A 107 -3.94 -6.89 12.31
CA ALA A 107 -5.26 -6.98 12.94
C ALA A 107 -6.38 -6.55 11.98
N ASP A 108 -6.07 -5.67 11.02
CA ASP A 108 -7.02 -5.07 10.09
C ASP A 108 -6.43 -5.08 8.66
N SER A 109 -7.23 -5.53 7.68
CA SER A 109 -6.81 -5.66 6.28
C SER A 109 -6.61 -4.33 5.57
N ASP A 110 -7.43 -3.32 5.91
CA ASP A 110 -7.35 -2.00 5.31
C ASP A 110 -6.13 -1.26 5.85
N GLU A 111 -5.90 -1.34 7.16
CA GLU A 111 -4.71 -0.79 7.81
C GLU A 111 -3.44 -1.43 7.22
N LYS A 112 -3.43 -2.74 6.95
CA LYS A 112 -2.32 -3.40 6.25
C LYS A 112 -2.06 -2.76 4.87
N MET A 113 -3.11 -2.53 4.08
CA MET A 113 -2.96 -1.95 2.74
C MET A 113 -2.42 -0.52 2.81
N ILE A 114 -2.90 0.29 3.76
CA ILE A 114 -2.43 1.66 3.97
C ILE A 114 -0.96 1.64 4.41
N PHE A 115 -0.63 0.84 5.42
CA PHE A 115 0.72 0.66 5.95
C PHE A 115 1.72 0.32 4.83
N ILE A 116 1.43 -0.69 4.02
CA ILE A 116 2.34 -1.13 2.94
C ILE A 116 2.56 0.00 1.93
N LYS A 117 1.49 0.70 1.52
CA LYS A 117 1.59 1.81 0.57
C LYS A 117 2.44 2.96 1.14
N VAL A 118 2.21 3.34 2.38
CA VAL A 118 2.97 4.41 3.06
C VAL A 118 4.43 4.00 3.22
N ALA A 119 4.70 2.78 3.67
CA ALA A 119 6.05 2.26 3.85
C ALA A 119 6.85 2.25 2.53
N ASN A 120 6.22 1.83 1.44
CA ASN A 120 6.88 1.80 0.13
C ASN A 120 7.17 3.21 -0.39
N VAL A 121 6.25 4.15 -0.22
CA VAL A 121 6.48 5.55 -0.63
C VAL A 121 7.53 6.23 0.26
N ALA A 122 7.54 5.97 1.57
CA ALA A 122 8.55 6.48 2.48
C ALA A 122 9.95 5.91 2.19
N ALA A 123 10.04 4.62 1.83
CA ALA A 123 11.29 4.03 1.39
C ALA A 123 11.81 4.69 0.10
N GLN A 124 10.91 4.98 -0.84
CA GLN A 124 11.24 5.69 -2.08
C GLN A 124 11.75 7.11 -1.84
N SER A 125 11.22 7.82 -0.84
CA SER A 125 11.75 9.16 -0.50
C SER A 125 13.16 9.11 0.09
N ALA A 126 13.57 7.97 0.64
CA ALA A 126 14.94 7.70 1.10
C ALA A 126 15.84 7.04 0.03
N GLY A 127 15.36 6.87 -1.20
CA GLY A 127 16.15 6.33 -2.32
C GLY A 127 16.13 4.80 -2.48
N TYR A 128 15.26 4.09 -1.75
CA TYR A 128 15.05 2.65 -1.91
C TYR A 128 13.91 2.35 -2.90
N ASP A 129 13.92 1.19 -3.56
CA ASP A 129 12.84 0.82 -4.49
C ASP A 129 11.48 0.62 -3.77
N LYS A 130 11.51 -0.07 -2.63
CA LYS A 130 10.36 -0.36 -1.75
C LYS A 130 10.82 -0.97 -0.41
N MET A 131 9.93 -0.99 0.59
CA MET A 131 10.15 -1.64 1.89
C MET A 131 9.52 -3.04 1.96
N PHE A 132 8.38 -3.24 1.29
CA PHE A 132 7.59 -4.46 1.23
C PHE A 132 7.28 -4.85 -0.23
#